data_AF-A0A0S3QT76-F1
#
_entry.id   AF-A0A0S3QT76-F1
#
_cell.length_a   1.000
_cell.length_b   1.000
_cell.length_c   1.000
_cell.angle_alpha   90.00
_cell.angle_beta   90.00
_cell.angle_gamma   90.00
#
_symmetry.space_group_name_H-M   'P 1'
#
loop_
_entity.id
_entity.type
_entity.pdbx_description
1 polymer ?
#
loop_
_entity_poly.entity_id
_entity_poly.type
_entity_poly.pdbx_seq_one_letter_code
_entity_poly.pdbx_strand_id
1 'polypeptide(L)'
;MNKTVKLLLLRVLLAWGLSLPLSWAQNLPDLTVVRISAIPQGFECQIEAELVNLGPGGISQSEFNSGDVEFYCNGSYCGSYLLRYVDRQGTLRRPRGDIVVRVPGTGGTLSPGETARIKVVVDTPGNGKIHESNEQNNSLERNVTCNIPLPDIAVTKIYTVKQGDESCWVWTEIKNLGPGRVNPQEENYAGIKFYKNGSSAKFYTFPYVDPRHQLENPGGTIRFPLPLAIREMQPGEQATFRVHADFNNITIHEKTKSNNDVTKTVKCDPLPDLAVTRIFLQPVSRGCKVKAEIKNLGGAISTSKFRHIKITLLNGSAKRIFVLPNIDGQWVLKNGQSSLVFDFPIGELVRAGTVRKIGVYLDSLNVQRELREDNNSKEVWLFCPKRSILRIPKIK
;
A
#
# COMPACT_ATOMS: atom_id res chain seq x y z
N MET A 1 27.71 69.57 -43.25
CA MET A 1 28.54 69.41 -42.03
C MET A 1 29.40 68.16 -42.16
N ASN A 2 30.67 68.31 -41.83
CA ASN A 2 31.82 67.70 -42.53
C ASN A 2 32.32 66.40 -41.86
N LYS A 3 32.63 65.37 -42.68
CA LYS A 3 33.34 64.13 -42.27
C LYS A 3 34.70 64.39 -41.60
N THR A 4 35.23 65.60 -41.72
CA THR A 4 36.50 66.06 -41.12
C THR A 4 36.41 66.33 -39.62
N VAL A 5 35.21 66.50 -39.04
CA VAL A 5 35.06 66.77 -37.59
C VAL A 5 35.10 65.48 -36.75
N LYS A 6 34.77 64.32 -37.32
CA LYS A 6 34.85 63.02 -36.62
C LYS A 6 36.28 62.52 -36.42
N LEU A 7 37.23 62.95 -37.24
CA LEU A 7 38.63 62.51 -37.11
C LEU A 7 39.44 63.36 -36.11
N LEU A 8 38.99 64.58 -35.79
CA LEU A 8 39.66 65.44 -34.81
C LEU A 8 39.29 65.08 -33.36
N LEU A 9 38.05 64.61 -33.10
CA LEU A 9 37.67 64.19 -31.74
C LEU A 9 38.38 62.90 -31.29
N LEU A 10 38.73 62.01 -32.23
CA LEU A 10 39.45 60.78 -31.91
C LEU A 10 40.94 61.02 -31.61
N ARG A 11 41.54 62.12 -32.11
CA ARG A 11 42.93 62.49 -31.81
C ARG A 11 43.08 63.35 -30.56
N VAL A 12 42.06 64.11 -30.16
CA VAL A 12 42.10 64.87 -28.88
C VAL A 12 41.93 63.95 -27.67
N LEU A 13 41.23 62.82 -27.79
CA LEU A 13 41.15 61.80 -26.73
C LEU A 13 42.44 60.95 -26.58
N LEU A 14 43.34 60.97 -27.57
CA LEU A 14 44.64 60.28 -27.50
C LEU A 14 45.79 61.17 -26.98
N ALA A 15 45.59 62.49 -26.90
CA ALA A 15 46.60 63.46 -26.46
C ALA A 15 46.50 63.84 -24.97
N TRP A 16 45.38 63.51 -24.32
CA TRP A 16 45.31 63.50 -22.86
C TRP A 16 45.73 62.10 -22.44
N GLY A 17 47.02 61.98 -22.11
CA GLY A 17 47.59 60.81 -21.45
C GLY A 17 46.95 60.61 -20.07
N LEU A 18 45.68 60.23 -20.05
CA LEU A 18 45.14 59.37 -19.03
C LEU A 18 45.81 58.03 -19.28
N SER A 19 47.04 57.90 -18.78
CA SER A 19 47.51 56.64 -18.27
C SER A 19 46.47 56.22 -17.24
N LEU A 20 45.39 55.56 -17.69
CA LEU A 20 44.70 54.62 -16.85
C LEU A 20 45.86 53.78 -16.31
N PRO A 21 46.13 53.81 -14.99
CA PRO A 21 47.12 52.91 -14.47
C PRO A 21 46.71 51.56 -15.04
N LEU A 22 47.63 50.92 -15.78
CA LEU A 22 47.60 49.49 -15.89
C LEU A 22 47.68 49.06 -14.43
N SER A 23 46.53 48.97 -13.77
CA SER A 23 46.38 48.22 -12.56
C SER A 23 46.78 46.85 -13.04
N TRP A 24 48.05 46.51 -12.80
CA TRP A 24 48.53 45.15 -12.90
C TRP A 24 47.49 44.37 -12.13
N ALA A 25 46.57 43.72 -12.84
CA ALA A 25 45.58 42.88 -12.22
C ALA A 25 46.43 41.85 -11.51
N GLN A 26 46.57 42.01 -10.19
CA GLN A 26 47.52 41.23 -9.44
C GLN A 26 47.12 39.78 -9.68
N ASN A 27 48.10 38.97 -10.08
CA ASN A 27 47.87 37.57 -10.41
C ASN A 27 47.64 36.78 -9.13
N LEU A 28 46.56 37.10 -8.42
CA LEU A 28 46.18 36.58 -7.12
C LEU A 28 45.13 35.49 -7.30
N PRO A 29 45.09 34.51 -6.39
CA PRO A 29 43.96 33.60 -6.29
C PRO A 29 42.66 34.34 -5.96
N ASP A 30 41.55 33.65 -6.15
CA ASP A 30 40.20 34.10 -5.77
C ASP A 30 39.44 32.85 -5.33
N LEU A 31 39.57 32.48 -4.05
CA LEU A 31 38.81 31.34 -3.54
C LEU A 31 37.35 31.74 -3.49
N THR A 32 36.48 30.78 -3.76
CA THR A 32 35.05 31.05 -3.81
C THR A 32 34.29 29.80 -3.43
N VAL A 33 33.32 29.97 -2.53
CA VAL A 33 32.30 28.95 -2.31
C VAL A 33 31.23 29.12 -3.39
N VAL A 34 31.26 28.30 -4.43
CA VAL A 34 30.35 28.46 -5.58
C VAL A 34 29.01 27.76 -5.37
N ARG A 35 28.97 26.71 -4.55
CA ARG A 35 27.77 25.90 -4.33
C ARG A 35 27.78 25.23 -2.96
N ILE A 36 26.60 25.12 -2.36
CA ILE A 36 26.32 24.25 -1.22
C ILE A 36 25.09 23.42 -1.59
N SER A 37 25.19 22.10 -1.46
CA SER A 37 24.12 21.17 -1.85
C SER A 37 24.02 20.00 -0.89
N ALA A 38 22.81 19.48 -0.71
CA ALA A 38 22.56 18.22 -0.03
C ALA A 38 22.47 17.10 -1.07
N ILE A 39 23.40 16.14 -1.01
CA ILE A 39 23.51 15.04 -1.95
C ILE A 39 23.00 13.76 -1.28
N PRO A 40 22.02 13.03 -1.86
CA PRO A 40 21.57 11.76 -1.32
C PRO A 40 22.71 10.75 -1.16
N GLN A 41 22.85 10.18 0.04
CA GLN A 41 23.82 9.15 0.36
C GLN A 41 23.14 8.04 1.19
N GLY A 42 22.47 7.12 0.49
CA GLY A 42 21.63 6.10 1.14
C GLY A 42 20.28 6.68 1.56
N PHE A 43 20.02 6.71 2.87
CA PHE A 43 18.75 7.17 3.46
C PHE A 43 18.85 8.56 4.10
N GLU A 44 20.01 9.21 4.02
CA GLU A 44 20.27 10.56 4.47
C GLU A 44 20.93 11.35 3.34
N CYS A 45 20.96 12.68 3.44
CA CYS A 45 21.76 13.51 2.54
C CYS A 45 23.05 13.96 3.22
N GLN A 46 24.17 13.84 2.52
CA GLN A 46 25.42 14.48 2.90
C GLN A 46 25.46 15.89 2.32
N ILE A 47 25.74 16.89 3.16
CA ILE A 47 25.95 18.25 2.71
C ILE A 47 27.38 18.39 2.17
N GLU A 48 27.48 18.93 0.98
CA GLU A 48 28.72 19.16 0.25
C GLU A 48 28.80 20.62 -0.21
N ALA A 49 30.00 21.17 -0.18
CA ALA A 49 30.32 22.51 -0.65
C ALA A 49 31.38 22.45 -1.75
N GLU A 50 31.16 23.16 -2.84
CA GLU A 50 32.10 23.27 -3.95
C GLU A 50 32.91 24.55 -3.80
N LEU A 51 34.23 24.39 -3.78
CA LEU A 51 35.19 25.48 -3.66
C LEU A 51 35.94 25.58 -4.98
N VAL A 52 36.18 26.79 -5.47
CA VAL A 52 36.89 27.03 -6.72
C VAL A 52 37.87 28.19 -6.53
N ASN A 53 39.06 28.10 -7.11
CA ASN A 53 39.94 29.25 -7.30
C ASN A 53 39.62 29.92 -8.64
N LEU A 54 38.78 30.95 -8.66
CA LEU A 54 38.39 31.69 -9.87
C LEU A 54 39.48 32.65 -10.37
N GLY A 55 40.49 32.90 -9.53
CA GLY A 55 41.52 33.90 -9.75
C GLY A 55 42.51 33.45 -10.80
N PRO A 56 43.16 34.39 -11.50
CA PRO A 56 44.22 34.05 -12.44
C PRO A 56 45.49 33.57 -11.73
N GLY A 57 45.64 33.83 -10.43
CA GLY A 57 46.77 33.44 -9.59
C GLY A 57 46.64 32.07 -8.94
N GLY A 58 47.79 31.49 -8.61
CA GLY A 58 47.88 30.28 -7.80
C GLY A 58 48.10 30.56 -6.33
N ILE A 59 47.81 29.57 -5.48
CA ILE A 59 48.03 29.63 -4.03
C ILE A 59 49.40 29.02 -3.71
N SER A 60 50.25 29.75 -3.00
CA SER A 60 51.55 29.20 -2.60
C SER A 60 51.37 28.03 -1.63
N GLN A 61 52.37 27.15 -1.54
CA GLN A 61 52.26 25.96 -0.68
C GLN A 61 52.09 26.35 0.80
N SER A 62 52.75 27.42 1.26
CA SER A 62 52.66 27.88 2.66
C SER A 62 51.26 28.40 2.99
N GLU A 63 50.70 29.25 2.13
CA GLU A 63 49.35 29.81 2.29
C GLU A 63 48.32 28.67 2.27
N PHE A 64 48.39 27.78 1.27
CA PHE A 64 47.53 26.61 1.15
C PHE A 64 47.60 25.65 2.35
N ASN A 65 48.79 25.47 2.94
CA ASN A 65 48.96 24.63 4.11
C ASN A 65 48.34 25.21 5.39
N SER A 66 48.00 26.50 5.36
CA SER A 66 47.56 27.27 6.51
C SER A 66 46.12 27.76 6.41
N GLY A 67 45.58 27.87 5.19
CA GLY A 67 44.19 28.22 4.92
C GLY A 67 43.23 27.10 5.33
N ASP A 68 42.01 27.49 5.63
CA ASP A 68 40.97 26.65 6.18
C ASP A 68 39.61 26.86 5.51
N VAL A 69 38.71 25.93 5.80
CA VAL A 69 37.31 25.97 5.40
C VAL A 69 36.50 25.75 6.67
N GLU A 70 35.73 26.74 7.07
CA GLU A 70 34.84 26.70 8.21
C GLU A 70 33.39 26.47 7.79
N PHE A 71 32.68 25.73 8.63
CA PHE A 71 31.29 25.36 8.42
C PHE A 71 30.45 25.82 9.60
N TYR A 72 29.32 26.44 9.29
CA TYR A 72 28.31 26.86 10.24
C TYR A 72 26.98 26.24 9.86
N CYS A 73 26.41 25.49 10.79
CA CYS A 73 25.17 24.74 10.62
C CYS A 73 24.10 25.38 11.52
N ASN A 74 23.03 25.90 10.91
CA ASN A 74 21.97 26.66 11.57
C ASN A 74 22.49 27.85 12.39
N GLY A 75 23.54 28.51 11.90
CA GLY A 75 24.17 29.66 12.54
C GLY A 75 25.20 29.33 13.62
N SER A 76 25.36 28.05 14.00
CA SER A 76 26.37 27.60 14.95
C SER A 76 27.56 26.98 14.22
N TYR A 77 28.78 27.20 14.72
CA TYR A 77 29.97 26.54 14.19
C TYR A 77 29.85 25.01 14.33
N CYS A 78 29.97 24.28 13.22
CA CYS A 78 29.88 22.81 13.21
C CYS A 78 31.19 22.11 12.85
N GLY A 79 32.21 22.85 12.38
CA GLY A 79 33.57 22.35 12.26
C GLY A 79 34.38 23.10 11.20
N SER A 80 35.64 22.67 11.02
CA SER A 80 36.52 23.19 9.99
C SER A 80 37.51 22.14 9.49
N TYR A 81 38.09 22.41 8.33
CA TYR A 81 39.22 21.67 7.77
C TYR A 81 40.32 22.62 7.33
N LEU A 82 41.57 22.18 7.42
CA LEU A 82 42.64 22.82 6.67
C LEU A 82 42.54 22.42 5.19
N LEU A 83 42.78 23.35 4.26
CA LEU A 83 42.72 23.11 2.81
C LEU A 83 43.58 21.91 2.40
N ARG A 84 44.80 21.79 2.95
CA ARG A 84 45.70 20.64 2.69
C ARG A 84 45.12 19.26 3.00
N TYR A 85 44.10 19.17 3.86
CA TYR A 85 43.49 17.88 4.24
C TYR A 85 42.33 17.50 3.33
N VAL A 86 41.57 18.49 2.84
CA VAL A 86 40.43 18.28 1.93
C VAL A 86 40.84 18.32 0.46
N ASP A 87 41.96 18.96 0.15
CA ASP A 87 42.57 19.01 -1.18
C ASP A 87 44.03 18.55 -1.13
N ARG A 88 44.21 17.23 -0.98
CA ARG A 88 45.55 16.63 -0.89
C ARG A 88 46.36 16.76 -2.17
N GLN A 89 45.69 16.98 -3.30
CA GLN A 89 46.32 17.13 -4.61
C GLN A 89 46.73 18.58 -4.88
N GLY A 90 46.26 19.53 -4.07
CA GLY A 90 46.50 20.96 -4.27
C GLY A 90 45.84 21.47 -5.54
N THR A 91 44.68 20.93 -5.90
CA THR A 91 43.90 21.34 -7.07
C THR A 91 43.56 22.83 -6.99
N LEU A 92 43.04 23.32 -5.85
CA LEU A 92 42.70 24.73 -5.63
C LEU A 92 43.90 25.67 -5.76
N ARG A 93 45.13 25.16 -5.61
CA ARG A 93 46.33 25.99 -5.76
C ARG A 93 46.53 26.48 -7.19
N ARG A 94 45.87 25.87 -8.16
CA ARG A 94 45.96 26.26 -9.57
C ARG A 94 44.77 27.15 -9.92
N PRO A 95 44.93 28.11 -10.84
CA PRO A 95 43.81 28.84 -11.41
C PRO A 95 42.76 27.88 -11.94
N ARG A 96 41.49 28.14 -11.62
CA ARG A 96 40.31 27.30 -11.94
C ARG A 96 40.34 25.90 -11.35
N GLY A 97 41.20 25.64 -10.37
CA GLY A 97 41.10 24.42 -9.58
C GLY A 97 39.81 24.42 -8.77
N ASP A 98 39.13 23.28 -8.73
CA ASP A 98 37.91 23.06 -7.96
C ASP A 98 38.02 21.80 -7.09
N ILE A 99 37.31 21.81 -5.96
CA ILE A 99 37.13 20.65 -5.10
C ILE A 99 35.71 20.63 -4.52
N VAL A 100 35.30 19.46 -4.05
CA VAL A 100 34.09 19.29 -3.24
C VAL A 100 34.50 18.85 -1.83
N VAL A 101 33.98 19.56 -0.83
CA VAL A 101 34.25 19.31 0.59
C VAL A 101 32.96 18.95 1.29
N ARG A 102 32.98 17.88 2.09
CA ARG A 102 31.86 17.48 2.94
C ARG A 102 31.82 18.33 4.19
N VAL A 103 30.63 18.74 4.62
CA VAL A 103 30.45 19.38 5.93
C VAL A 103 30.76 18.36 7.04
N PRO A 104 31.59 18.69 8.04
CA PRO A 104 32.00 17.77 9.10
C PRO A 104 30.88 17.48 10.11
N GLY A 105 31.02 16.35 10.80
CA GLY A 105 30.22 16.00 11.98
C GLY A 105 28.74 15.77 11.69
N THR A 106 27.93 15.78 12.74
CA THR A 106 26.48 15.57 12.65
C THR A 106 25.74 16.73 11.98
N GLY A 107 26.35 17.91 11.89
CA GLY A 107 25.77 19.04 11.15
C GLY A 107 25.88 18.91 9.62
N GLY A 108 26.67 17.93 9.14
CA GLY A 108 26.85 17.67 7.73
C GLY A 108 25.91 16.66 7.11
N THR A 109 25.02 16.04 7.89
CA THR A 109 24.00 15.12 7.39
C THR A 109 22.61 15.68 7.63
N LEU A 110 21.66 15.33 6.74
CA LEU A 110 20.26 15.71 6.84
C LEU A 110 19.37 14.49 6.67
N SER A 111 18.37 14.35 7.53
CA SER A 111 17.30 13.38 7.32
C SER A 111 16.42 13.79 6.14
N PRO A 112 15.72 12.85 5.48
CA PRO A 112 14.83 13.19 4.38
C PRO A 112 13.78 14.26 4.75
N GLY A 113 13.64 15.29 3.91
CA GLY A 113 12.74 16.42 4.14
C GLY A 113 13.27 17.48 5.12
N GLU A 114 14.36 17.19 5.85
CA GLU A 114 15.01 18.18 6.71
C GLU A 114 15.63 19.29 5.87
N THR A 115 15.57 20.52 6.40
CA THR A 115 16.20 21.70 5.82
C THR A 115 17.14 22.32 6.85
N ALA A 116 18.37 22.60 6.45
CA ALA A 116 19.34 23.31 7.29
C ALA A 116 19.89 24.55 6.59
N ARG A 117 20.18 25.58 7.39
CA ARG A 117 20.90 26.77 6.96
C ARG A 117 22.40 26.52 7.10
N ILE A 118 23.11 26.43 5.98
CA ILE A 118 24.54 26.14 5.94
C ILE A 118 25.27 27.35 5.43
N LYS A 119 26.24 27.82 6.21
CA LYS A 119 27.23 28.80 5.78
C LYS A 119 28.60 28.15 5.73
N VAL A 120 29.27 28.35 4.61
CA VAL A 120 30.67 27.94 4.42
C VAL A 120 31.49 29.21 4.25
N VAL A 121 32.67 29.22 4.88
CA VAL A 121 33.66 30.28 4.77
C VAL A 121 34.98 29.61 4.41
N VAL A 122 35.62 30.03 3.33
CA VAL A 122 36.99 29.64 2.99
C VAL A 122 37.92 30.80 3.29
N ASP A 123 39.10 30.52 3.84
CA ASP A 123 40.08 31.50 4.35
C ASP A 123 39.44 32.56 5.27
N THR A 124 39.10 32.16 6.50
CA THR A 124 38.26 32.99 7.38
C THR A 124 38.83 34.40 7.61
N PRO A 125 37.99 35.47 7.47
CA PRO A 125 38.40 36.85 7.69
C PRO A 125 38.90 37.05 9.12
N GLY A 126 40.18 37.42 9.27
CA GLY A 126 40.87 37.57 10.56
C GLY A 126 42.08 36.65 10.72
N ASN A 127 42.12 35.56 9.94
CA ASN A 127 43.32 34.75 9.73
C ASN A 127 43.92 34.96 8.34
N GLY A 128 43.11 35.32 7.33
CA GLY A 128 43.49 35.89 6.02
C GLY A 128 44.87 35.47 5.53
N LYS A 129 45.08 34.16 5.42
CA LYS A 129 46.42 33.61 5.17
C LYS A 129 46.70 33.51 3.68
N ILE A 130 45.66 33.60 2.86
CA ILE A 130 45.75 33.62 1.41
C ILE A 130 45.41 35.04 1.00
N HIS A 131 46.31 35.70 0.28
CA HIS A 131 46.00 37.03 -0.23
C HIS A 131 45.25 36.92 -1.55
N GLU A 132 43.97 37.27 -1.54
CA GLU A 132 43.08 37.05 -2.67
C GLU A 132 42.72 38.34 -3.41
N SER A 133 42.30 38.19 -4.67
CA SER A 133 41.80 39.31 -5.47
C SER A 133 40.40 39.77 -5.05
N ASN A 134 39.63 38.91 -4.37
CA ASN A 134 38.31 39.22 -3.86
C ASN A 134 38.04 38.41 -2.57
N GLU A 135 37.83 39.10 -1.45
CA GLU A 135 37.55 38.45 -0.17
C GLU A 135 36.04 38.30 0.10
N GLN A 136 35.18 38.88 -0.76
CA GLN A 136 33.74 38.96 -0.50
C GLN A 136 32.98 37.70 -0.91
N ASN A 137 33.56 36.88 -1.78
CA ASN A 137 33.02 35.61 -2.29
C ASN A 137 33.59 34.38 -1.56
N ASN A 138 34.44 34.60 -0.55
CA ASN A 138 34.94 33.58 0.35
C ASN A 138 33.88 33.00 1.29
N SER A 139 32.64 33.51 1.26
CA SER A 139 31.55 32.91 2.00
C SER A 139 30.27 32.78 1.18
N LEU A 140 29.57 31.65 1.37
CA LEU A 140 28.23 31.43 0.87
C LEU A 140 27.36 30.87 1.99
N GLU A 141 26.15 31.41 2.16
CA GLU A 141 25.11 30.86 3.02
C GLU A 141 23.90 30.43 2.18
N ARG A 142 23.41 29.21 2.41
CA ARG A 142 22.27 28.63 1.69
C ARG A 142 21.43 27.78 2.64
N ASN A 143 20.12 27.80 2.43
CA ASN A 143 19.25 26.73 2.93
C ASN A 143 19.32 25.56 1.95
N VAL A 144 19.64 24.37 2.47
CA VAL A 144 19.64 23.13 1.71
C VAL A 144 18.64 22.16 2.32
N THR A 145 17.89 21.47 1.46
CA THR A 145 16.85 20.51 1.84
C THR A 145 17.23 19.13 1.32
N CYS A 146 17.10 18.11 2.16
CA CYS A 146 17.34 16.73 1.74
C CYS A 146 16.14 16.19 0.95
N ASN A 147 16.27 16.17 -0.38
CA ASN A 147 15.22 15.72 -1.29
C ASN A 147 15.34 14.22 -1.61
N ILE A 148 15.32 13.37 -0.58
CA ILE A 148 15.21 11.92 -0.75
C ILE A 148 13.73 11.55 -0.85
N PRO A 149 13.31 10.79 -1.88
CA PRO A 149 11.95 10.28 -1.93
C PRO A 149 11.71 9.33 -0.76
N LEU A 150 10.63 9.57 0.00
CA LEU A 150 10.25 8.75 1.15
C LEU A 150 9.32 7.59 0.75
N PRO A 151 9.41 6.42 1.41
CA PRO A 151 8.42 5.34 1.28
C PRO A 151 7.06 5.76 1.89
N ASP A 152 6.05 4.94 1.65
CA ASP A 152 4.67 5.11 2.19
C ASP A 152 4.03 3.73 2.39
N ILE A 153 4.29 3.08 3.53
CA ILE A 153 3.83 1.74 3.87
C ILE A 153 2.35 1.76 4.30
N ALA A 154 1.49 1.44 3.36
CA ALA A 154 0.05 1.41 3.59
C ALA A 154 -0.47 -0.01 3.80
N VAL A 155 -1.39 -0.16 4.76
CA VAL A 155 -2.31 -1.31 4.77
C VAL A 155 -3.37 -1.03 3.71
N THR A 156 -3.38 -1.80 2.63
CA THR A 156 -4.26 -1.53 1.48
C THR A 156 -5.53 -2.38 1.49
N LYS A 157 -5.47 -3.59 2.05
CA LYS A 157 -6.63 -4.49 2.14
C LYS A 157 -6.60 -5.35 3.39
N ILE A 158 -7.79 -5.62 3.93
CA ILE A 158 -8.06 -6.68 4.89
C ILE A 158 -9.26 -7.46 4.33
N TYR A 159 -9.10 -8.77 4.12
CA TYR A 159 -10.08 -9.58 3.41
C TYR A 159 -10.09 -11.03 3.89
N THR A 160 -11.18 -11.75 3.62
CA THR A 160 -11.32 -13.18 3.92
C THR A 160 -10.95 -14.03 2.71
N VAL A 161 -10.31 -15.16 2.97
CA VAL A 161 -9.98 -16.21 2.00
C VAL A 161 -10.53 -17.52 2.54
N LYS A 162 -11.34 -18.25 1.77
CA LYS A 162 -11.85 -19.56 2.18
C LYS A 162 -10.71 -20.55 2.35
N GLN A 163 -10.73 -21.31 3.44
CA GLN A 163 -9.77 -22.35 3.76
C GLN A 163 -10.52 -23.67 3.93
N GLY A 164 -10.48 -24.48 2.89
CA GLY A 164 -11.38 -25.62 2.79
C GLY A 164 -12.83 -25.16 2.76
N ASP A 165 -13.71 -25.96 3.38
CA ASP A 165 -15.15 -25.75 3.34
C ASP A 165 -15.72 -25.11 4.59
N GLU A 166 -15.03 -25.20 5.72
CA GLU A 166 -15.61 -24.91 7.03
C GLU A 166 -15.09 -23.62 7.67
N SER A 167 -14.05 -22.96 7.13
CA SER A 167 -13.58 -21.70 7.70
C SER A 167 -13.02 -20.73 6.68
N CYS A 168 -12.96 -19.46 7.08
CA CYS A 168 -12.22 -18.43 6.36
C CYS A 168 -10.99 -18.04 7.17
N TRP A 169 -9.89 -17.79 6.48
CA TRP A 169 -8.77 -17.05 7.05
C TRP A 169 -8.84 -15.59 6.63
N VAL A 170 -8.52 -14.72 7.56
CA VAL A 170 -8.33 -13.30 7.26
C VAL A 170 -6.89 -13.07 6.79
N TRP A 171 -6.77 -12.32 5.71
CA TRP A 171 -5.52 -11.90 5.08
C TRP A 171 -5.43 -10.38 5.08
N THR A 172 -4.19 -9.90 5.01
CA THR A 172 -3.90 -8.48 4.84
C THR A 172 -2.95 -8.27 3.66
N GLU A 173 -3.10 -7.14 2.98
CA GLU A 173 -2.19 -6.67 1.93
C GLU A 173 -1.54 -5.36 2.42
N ILE A 174 -0.22 -5.33 2.42
CA ILE A 174 0.57 -4.13 2.75
C ILE A 174 1.41 -3.78 1.53
N LYS A 175 1.52 -2.48 1.24
CA LYS A 175 2.20 -1.99 0.05
C LYS A 175 3.00 -0.72 0.35
N ASN A 176 4.20 -0.61 -0.21
CA ASN A 176 4.91 0.66 -0.30
C ASN A 176 4.32 1.48 -1.47
N LEU A 177 3.47 2.45 -1.17
CA LEU A 177 2.86 3.37 -2.13
C LEU A 177 3.78 4.56 -2.48
N GLY A 178 4.88 4.73 -1.74
CA GLY A 178 5.76 5.87 -1.84
C GLY A 178 6.78 5.70 -2.97
N PRO A 179 7.35 6.81 -3.46
CA PRO A 179 8.43 6.75 -4.43
C PRO A 179 9.77 6.35 -3.81
N GLY A 180 9.88 6.34 -2.47
CA GLY A 180 11.10 6.02 -1.73
C GLY A 180 11.26 4.55 -1.40
N ARG A 181 12.52 4.18 -1.14
CA ARG A 181 12.87 2.86 -0.60
C ARG A 181 12.75 2.88 0.93
N VAL A 182 12.36 1.75 1.53
CA VAL A 182 12.44 1.58 2.98
C VAL A 182 13.90 1.31 3.34
N ASN A 183 14.39 1.92 4.42
CA ASN A 183 15.70 1.59 4.95
C ASN A 183 15.69 0.17 5.54
N PRO A 184 16.54 -0.77 5.06
CA PRO A 184 16.55 -2.13 5.59
C PRO A 184 16.79 -2.20 7.10
N GLN A 185 17.55 -1.24 7.66
CA GLN A 185 17.74 -1.16 9.11
C GLN A 185 16.43 -0.78 9.82
N GLU A 186 15.70 0.19 9.30
CA GLU A 186 14.39 0.58 9.82
C GLU A 186 13.38 -0.56 9.71
N GLU A 187 13.31 -1.22 8.54
CA GLU A 187 12.42 -2.36 8.31
C GLU A 187 12.64 -3.47 9.34
N ASN A 188 13.89 -3.75 9.72
CA ASN A 188 14.22 -4.79 10.70
C ASN A 188 13.64 -4.53 12.10
N TYR A 189 13.44 -3.27 12.48
CA TYR A 189 12.87 -2.90 13.79
C TYR A 189 11.37 -2.58 13.72
N ALA A 190 10.86 -2.33 12.52
CA ALA A 190 9.47 -2.03 12.29
C ALA A 190 8.62 -3.31 12.31
N GLY A 191 7.33 -3.14 12.60
CA GLY A 191 6.44 -4.27 12.76
C GLY A 191 4.99 -3.93 12.54
N ILE A 192 4.15 -4.96 12.65
CA ILE A 192 2.73 -4.91 12.37
C ILE A 192 2.00 -5.43 13.59
N LYS A 193 1.02 -4.67 14.06
CA LYS A 193 0.17 -5.04 15.19
C LYS A 193 -1.26 -5.32 14.72
N PHE A 194 -1.84 -6.40 15.25
CA PHE A 194 -3.15 -6.88 14.84
C PHE A 194 -4.14 -6.82 16.00
N TYR A 195 -5.38 -6.46 15.69
CA TYR A 195 -6.49 -6.43 16.63
C TYR A 195 -7.70 -7.15 16.03
N LYS A 196 -8.45 -7.87 16.87
CA LYS A 196 -9.77 -8.46 16.53
C LYS A 196 -10.79 -7.93 17.52
N ASN A 197 -11.84 -7.29 17.02
CA ASN A 197 -12.93 -6.70 17.80
C ASN A 197 -12.44 -5.74 18.91
N GLY A 198 -11.45 -4.91 18.58
CA GLY A 198 -10.86 -3.93 19.50
C GLY A 198 -9.75 -4.46 20.42
N SER A 199 -9.68 -5.78 20.63
CA SER A 199 -8.65 -6.40 21.47
C SER A 199 -7.34 -6.62 20.71
N SER A 200 -6.22 -6.21 21.31
CA SER A 200 -4.88 -6.48 20.76
C SER A 200 -4.61 -7.98 20.79
N ALA A 201 -4.24 -8.52 19.64
CA ALA A 201 -4.07 -9.96 19.49
C ALA A 201 -2.59 -10.36 19.51
N LYS A 202 -1.80 -9.82 18.57
CA LYS A 202 -0.39 -10.18 18.34
C LYS A 202 0.31 -9.07 17.56
N PHE A 203 1.64 -9.13 17.55
CA PHE A 203 2.49 -8.34 16.68
C PHE A 203 3.51 -9.24 15.97
N TYR A 204 3.96 -8.81 14.80
CA TYR A 204 5.08 -9.41 14.06
C TYR A 204 6.03 -8.31 13.58
N THR A 205 7.31 -8.61 13.43
CA THR A 205 8.26 -7.69 12.77
C THR A 205 8.20 -7.88 11.25
N PHE A 206 8.62 -6.88 10.47
CA PHE A 206 8.65 -7.04 9.01
C PHE A 206 9.53 -8.20 8.53
N PRO A 207 10.72 -8.48 9.10
CA PRO A 207 11.51 -9.65 8.68
C PRO A 207 10.77 -10.99 8.80
N TYR A 208 9.77 -11.09 9.69
CA TYR A 208 8.94 -12.28 9.82
C TYR A 208 7.87 -12.38 8.72
N VAL A 209 7.20 -11.27 8.37
CA VAL A 209 6.11 -11.26 7.38
C VAL A 209 6.55 -10.95 5.95
N ASP A 210 7.72 -10.33 5.79
CA ASP A 210 8.38 -9.96 4.54
C ASP A 210 9.86 -10.39 4.55
N PRO A 211 10.15 -11.69 4.65
CA PRO A 211 11.52 -12.20 4.67
C PRO A 211 12.28 -11.98 3.34
N ARG A 212 11.60 -11.44 2.32
CA ARG A 212 12.16 -11.17 0.99
C ARG A 212 12.31 -9.67 0.72
N HIS A 213 12.06 -8.81 1.71
CA HIS A 213 12.17 -7.35 1.58
C HIS A 213 11.40 -6.80 0.38
N GLN A 214 10.20 -7.33 0.12
CA GLN A 214 9.36 -6.88 -0.98
C GLN A 214 8.90 -5.44 -0.79
N LEU A 215 8.69 -4.98 0.45
CA LEU A 215 8.30 -3.61 0.77
C LEU A 215 9.46 -2.61 0.63
N GLU A 216 10.71 -3.07 0.57
CA GLU A 216 11.89 -2.22 0.44
C GLU A 216 11.80 -1.29 -0.77
N ASN A 217 11.24 -1.76 -1.88
CA ASN A 217 11.19 -0.99 -3.12
C ASN A 217 9.81 -0.34 -3.36
N PRO A 218 9.76 0.82 -4.06
CA PRO A 218 8.51 1.45 -4.47
C PRO A 218 7.56 0.49 -5.19
N GLY A 219 6.29 0.48 -4.79
CA GLY A 219 5.28 -0.43 -5.34
C GLY A 219 5.34 -1.86 -4.78
N GLY A 220 6.34 -2.18 -3.98
CA GLY A 220 6.51 -3.43 -3.25
C GLY A 220 5.26 -3.83 -2.47
N THR A 221 4.84 -5.09 -2.56
CA THR A 221 3.59 -5.57 -1.96
C THR A 221 3.79 -6.91 -1.28
N ILE A 222 3.27 -7.06 -0.08
CA ILE A 222 3.18 -8.34 0.62
C ILE A 222 1.73 -8.72 0.91
N ARG A 223 1.47 -10.02 0.90
CA ARG A 223 0.18 -10.61 1.26
C ARG A 223 0.43 -11.80 2.17
N PHE A 224 -0.20 -11.80 3.34
CA PHE A 224 -0.03 -12.88 4.29
C PHE A 224 -1.29 -13.03 5.15
N PRO A 225 -1.57 -14.25 5.68
CA PRO A 225 -2.66 -14.46 6.62
C PRO A 225 -2.35 -13.79 7.96
N LEU A 226 -3.38 -13.33 8.66
CA LEU A 226 -3.24 -12.82 10.03
C LEU A 226 -2.66 -13.90 10.98
N PRO A 227 -2.23 -13.53 12.20
CA PRO A 227 -1.78 -14.48 13.21
C PRO A 227 -2.80 -15.61 13.48
N LEU A 228 -2.32 -16.84 13.69
CA LEU A 228 -3.17 -18.03 13.89
C LEU A 228 -4.27 -17.82 14.95
N ALA A 229 -3.95 -17.14 16.05
CA ALA A 229 -4.87 -16.90 17.17
C ALA A 229 -6.12 -16.07 16.81
N ILE A 230 -6.11 -15.35 15.68
CA ILE A 230 -7.21 -14.45 15.30
C ILE A 230 -7.64 -14.54 13.84
N ARG A 231 -6.89 -15.25 13.00
CA ARG A 231 -7.16 -15.29 11.55
C ARG A 231 -8.38 -16.12 11.19
N GLU A 232 -8.73 -17.12 11.99
CA GLU A 232 -9.81 -18.04 11.69
C GLU A 232 -11.17 -17.42 12.02
N MET A 233 -12.09 -17.56 11.07
CA MET A 233 -13.49 -17.15 11.19
C MET A 233 -14.40 -18.30 10.81
N GLN A 234 -15.45 -18.50 11.60
CA GLN A 234 -16.50 -19.47 11.32
C GLN A 234 -17.41 -19.00 10.17
N PRO A 235 -18.08 -19.89 9.44
CA PRO A 235 -18.98 -19.51 8.35
C PRO A 235 -20.12 -18.65 8.88
N GLY A 236 -20.35 -17.50 8.23
CA GLY A 236 -21.34 -16.52 8.65
C GLY A 236 -20.87 -15.56 9.75
N GLU A 237 -19.70 -15.79 10.36
CA GLU A 237 -19.09 -14.86 11.32
C GLU A 237 -18.77 -13.52 10.63
N GLN A 238 -18.98 -12.45 11.37
CA GLN A 238 -18.53 -11.11 11.03
C GLN A 238 -17.62 -10.61 12.17
N ALA A 239 -16.47 -10.07 11.81
CA ALA A 239 -15.52 -9.54 12.78
C ALA A 239 -14.82 -8.30 12.25
N THR A 240 -14.45 -7.41 13.17
CA THR A 240 -13.72 -6.18 12.84
C THR A 240 -12.25 -6.38 13.16
N PHE A 241 -11.39 -6.16 12.16
CA PHE A 241 -9.95 -6.25 12.30
C PHE A 241 -9.34 -4.88 12.14
N ARG A 242 -8.33 -4.57 12.95
CA ARG A 242 -7.45 -3.43 12.76
C ARG A 242 -6.04 -3.94 12.56
N VAL A 243 -5.38 -3.45 11.52
CA VAL A 243 -3.98 -3.74 11.19
C VAL A 243 -3.24 -2.42 11.21
N HIS A 244 -2.22 -2.34 12.06
CA HIS A 244 -1.36 -1.17 12.21
C HIS A 244 0.06 -1.55 11.81
N ALA A 245 0.47 -1.19 10.60
CA ALA A 245 1.85 -1.29 10.11
C ALA A 245 2.71 -0.17 10.71
N ASP A 246 4.02 -0.39 10.82
CA ASP A 246 4.95 0.52 11.52
C ASP A 246 4.45 0.99 12.89
N PHE A 247 3.87 0.09 13.71
CA PHE A 247 3.12 0.50 14.90
C PHE A 247 3.97 1.20 15.99
N ASN A 248 5.29 1.18 15.86
CA ASN A 248 6.20 1.88 16.75
C ASN A 248 6.42 3.35 16.34
N ASN A 249 5.88 3.81 15.20
CA ASN A 249 5.86 5.19 14.68
C ASN A 249 7.21 5.94 14.60
N ILE A 250 8.30 5.34 15.04
CA ILE A 250 9.63 5.97 15.12
C ILE A 250 10.58 5.29 14.13
N THR A 251 10.16 4.18 13.51
CA THR A 251 11.10 3.30 12.86
C THR A 251 11.25 3.63 11.38
N ILE A 252 10.16 3.66 10.60
CA ILE A 252 10.26 4.01 9.19
C ILE A 252 10.00 5.51 9.01
N HIS A 253 10.91 6.17 8.29
CA HIS A 253 10.70 7.55 7.83
C HIS A 253 9.81 7.51 6.59
N GLU A 254 8.55 7.92 6.74
CA GLU A 254 7.53 7.76 5.71
C GLU A 254 6.91 9.09 5.32
N LYS A 255 6.40 9.16 4.09
CA LYS A 255 5.66 10.33 3.59
C LYS A 255 4.35 10.52 4.34
N THR A 256 3.63 9.44 4.62
CA THR A 256 2.34 9.45 5.31
C THR A 256 2.31 8.31 6.32
N LYS A 257 1.69 8.54 7.49
CA LYS A 257 1.51 7.50 8.53
C LYS A 257 0.05 7.13 8.79
N SER A 258 -0.89 7.89 8.23
CA SER A 258 -2.33 7.69 8.48
C SER A 258 -2.92 6.49 7.73
N ASN A 259 -2.27 6.03 6.67
CA ASN A 259 -2.60 4.84 5.88
C ASN A 259 -1.94 3.55 6.43
N ASN A 260 -1.11 3.66 7.47
CA ASN A 260 -0.50 2.52 8.14
C ASN A 260 -1.51 1.78 9.02
N ASP A 261 -2.58 2.44 9.43
CA ASP A 261 -3.57 1.94 10.38
C ASP A 261 -4.96 1.85 9.75
N VAL A 262 -5.37 0.63 9.40
CA VAL A 262 -6.65 0.37 8.76
C VAL A 262 -7.51 -0.54 9.62
N THR A 263 -8.74 -0.11 9.85
CA THR A 263 -9.80 -0.91 10.47
C THR A 263 -10.82 -1.33 9.43
N LYS A 264 -11.13 -2.63 9.36
CA LYS A 264 -12.10 -3.19 8.43
C LYS A 264 -12.93 -4.28 9.09
N THR A 265 -14.25 -4.19 8.92
CA THR A 265 -15.15 -5.32 9.18
C THR A 265 -15.20 -6.23 7.96
N VAL A 266 -14.89 -7.50 8.17
CA VAL A 266 -14.96 -8.55 7.14
C VAL A 266 -15.98 -9.60 7.57
N LYS A 267 -16.50 -10.33 6.59
CA LYS A 267 -17.47 -11.40 6.78
C LYS A 267 -16.92 -12.69 6.17
N CYS A 268 -17.05 -13.80 6.88
CA CYS A 268 -16.90 -15.12 6.28
C CYS A 268 -18.25 -15.53 5.72
N ASP A 269 -18.30 -15.87 4.42
CA ASP A 269 -19.55 -16.29 3.80
C ASP A 269 -20.13 -17.51 4.57
N PRO A 270 -21.44 -17.54 4.83
CA PRO A 270 -22.05 -18.70 5.46
C PRO A 270 -21.90 -19.94 4.58
N LEU A 271 -22.00 -21.13 5.20
CA LEU A 271 -22.22 -22.35 4.43
C LEU A 271 -23.54 -22.26 3.67
N PRO A 272 -23.68 -22.94 2.53
CA PRO A 272 -24.98 -23.14 1.92
C PRO A 272 -25.98 -23.76 2.91
N ASP A 273 -27.24 -23.33 2.84
CA ASP A 273 -28.34 -23.82 3.67
C ASP A 273 -29.50 -24.15 2.74
N LEU A 274 -29.67 -25.43 2.43
CA LEU A 274 -30.75 -25.90 1.58
C LEU A 274 -32.00 -26.16 2.42
N ALA A 275 -33.01 -25.33 2.24
CA ALA A 275 -34.25 -25.40 2.99
C ALA A 275 -35.44 -25.80 2.12
N VAL A 276 -36.30 -26.69 2.66
CA VAL A 276 -37.62 -26.93 2.08
C VAL A 276 -38.57 -25.82 2.52
N THR A 277 -38.74 -24.80 1.69
CA THR A 277 -39.51 -23.60 2.06
C THR A 277 -41.01 -23.79 1.92
N ARG A 278 -41.47 -24.58 0.94
CA ARG A 278 -42.90 -24.84 0.71
C ARG A 278 -43.15 -26.27 0.27
N ILE A 279 -44.25 -26.86 0.73
CA ILE A 279 -44.82 -28.10 0.19
C ILE A 279 -46.26 -27.78 -0.18
N PHE A 280 -46.66 -28.10 -1.41
CA PHE A 280 -47.99 -27.77 -1.90
C PHE A 280 -48.49 -28.80 -2.92
N LEU A 281 -49.80 -28.79 -3.14
CA LEU A 281 -50.45 -29.64 -4.13
C LEU A 281 -50.77 -28.85 -5.39
N GLN A 282 -50.45 -29.41 -6.56
CA GLN A 282 -50.94 -28.93 -7.84
C GLN A 282 -52.06 -29.87 -8.33
N PRO A 283 -53.30 -29.38 -8.49
CA PRO A 283 -54.38 -30.18 -9.06
C PRO A 283 -54.07 -30.66 -10.48
N VAL A 284 -54.38 -31.91 -10.77
CA VAL A 284 -54.30 -32.54 -12.10
C VAL A 284 -55.57 -33.34 -12.39
N SER A 285 -55.73 -33.87 -13.60
CA SER A 285 -56.99 -34.49 -14.07
C SER A 285 -57.51 -35.63 -13.18
N ARG A 286 -56.63 -36.39 -12.51
CA ARG A 286 -56.99 -37.55 -11.67
C ARG A 286 -56.51 -37.44 -10.21
N GLY A 287 -56.27 -36.25 -9.69
CA GLY A 287 -55.82 -36.05 -8.29
C GLY A 287 -54.93 -34.83 -8.13
N CYS A 288 -53.98 -34.89 -7.20
CA CYS A 288 -52.98 -33.82 -7.02
C CYS A 288 -51.55 -34.35 -7.13
N LYS A 289 -50.68 -33.57 -7.78
CA LYS A 289 -49.22 -33.73 -7.71
C LYS A 289 -48.70 -32.99 -6.49
N VAL A 290 -47.74 -33.58 -5.79
CA VAL A 290 -47.02 -32.89 -4.73
C VAL A 290 -45.84 -32.15 -5.34
N LYS A 291 -45.67 -30.90 -4.92
CA LYS A 291 -44.50 -30.10 -5.21
C LYS A 291 -43.83 -29.66 -3.92
N ALA A 292 -42.51 -29.53 -3.97
CA ALA A 292 -41.77 -28.80 -2.95
C ALA A 292 -40.94 -27.70 -3.58
N GLU A 293 -40.84 -26.58 -2.88
CA GLU A 293 -39.95 -25.47 -3.20
C GLU A 293 -38.74 -25.54 -2.29
N ILE A 294 -37.56 -25.71 -2.89
CA ILE A 294 -36.27 -25.71 -2.20
C ILE A 294 -35.60 -24.36 -2.46
N LYS A 295 -35.04 -23.75 -1.43
CA LYS A 295 -34.23 -22.53 -1.54
C LYS A 295 -32.88 -22.74 -0.89
N ASN A 296 -31.86 -22.08 -1.43
CA ASN A 296 -30.61 -21.86 -0.71
C ASN A 296 -30.74 -20.57 0.11
N LEU A 297 -30.78 -20.70 1.43
CA LEU A 297 -30.83 -19.61 2.40
C LEU A 297 -29.45 -19.18 2.90
N GLY A 298 -28.41 -19.95 2.57
CA GLY A 298 -27.04 -19.77 3.02
C GLY A 298 -26.12 -19.19 1.95
N GLY A 299 -24.84 -19.52 2.03
CA GLY A 299 -23.83 -19.08 1.06
C GLY A 299 -23.87 -19.84 -0.25
N ALA A 300 -22.98 -19.46 -1.17
CA ALA A 300 -22.95 -20.04 -2.51
C ALA A 300 -22.56 -21.53 -2.49
N ILE A 301 -23.29 -22.34 -3.26
CA ILE A 301 -23.02 -23.79 -3.39
C ILE A 301 -21.84 -24.03 -4.32
N SER A 302 -20.86 -24.82 -3.87
CA SER A 302 -19.77 -25.29 -4.73
C SER A 302 -20.24 -26.44 -5.62
N THR A 303 -20.32 -26.19 -6.91
CA THR A 303 -20.94 -27.08 -7.88
C THR A 303 -20.07 -28.30 -8.22
N SER A 304 -18.76 -28.21 -8.05
CA SER A 304 -17.83 -29.33 -8.21
C SER A 304 -17.97 -30.38 -7.10
N LYS A 305 -18.42 -29.95 -5.92
CA LYS A 305 -18.59 -30.77 -4.72
C LYS A 305 -20.02 -31.28 -4.57
N PHE A 306 -20.98 -30.43 -4.90
CA PHE A 306 -22.39 -30.72 -4.72
C PHE A 306 -22.99 -31.45 -5.95
N ARG A 307 -22.67 -32.73 -6.09
CA ARG A 307 -23.09 -33.54 -7.26
C ARG A 307 -24.51 -34.10 -7.20
N HIS A 308 -25.01 -34.40 -5.99
CA HIS A 308 -26.31 -35.05 -5.80
C HIS A 308 -27.04 -34.49 -4.59
N ILE A 309 -28.33 -34.15 -4.72
CA ILE A 309 -29.26 -34.07 -3.58
C ILE A 309 -30.08 -35.34 -3.54
N LYS A 310 -30.19 -35.92 -2.35
CA LYS A 310 -31.17 -36.94 -2.03
C LYS A 310 -32.38 -36.27 -1.38
N ILE A 311 -33.52 -36.34 -2.05
CA ILE A 311 -34.81 -35.90 -1.52
C ILE A 311 -35.59 -37.11 -1.07
N THR A 312 -35.91 -37.19 0.21
CA THR A 312 -36.80 -38.22 0.75
C THR A 312 -38.19 -37.62 0.92
N LEU A 313 -39.17 -38.24 0.26
CA LEU A 313 -40.58 -37.92 0.38
C LEU A 313 -41.27 -38.98 1.25
N LEU A 314 -41.94 -38.54 2.31
CA LEU A 314 -42.81 -39.35 3.16
C LEU A 314 -44.28 -38.99 2.89
N ASN A 315 -45.12 -39.98 2.64
CA ASN A 315 -46.57 -39.83 2.48
C ASN A 315 -47.28 -40.95 3.26
N GLY A 316 -47.66 -40.67 4.51
CA GLY A 316 -48.06 -41.72 5.45
C GLY A 316 -46.91 -42.70 5.70
N SER A 317 -47.13 -44.00 5.49
CA SER A 317 -46.09 -45.03 5.59
C SER A 317 -45.23 -45.19 4.33
N ALA A 318 -45.64 -44.59 3.21
CA ALA A 318 -44.88 -44.68 1.97
C ALA A 318 -43.66 -43.74 1.99
N LYS A 319 -42.48 -44.31 1.75
CA LYS A 319 -41.22 -43.58 1.60
C LYS A 319 -40.74 -43.69 0.15
N ARG A 320 -40.43 -42.57 -0.49
CA ARG A 320 -39.76 -42.52 -1.79
C ARG A 320 -38.51 -41.68 -1.70
N ILE A 321 -37.45 -42.12 -2.36
CA ILE A 321 -36.17 -41.42 -2.40
C ILE A 321 -35.92 -41.01 -3.84
N PHE A 322 -35.60 -39.74 -4.04
CA PHE A 322 -35.19 -39.17 -5.32
C PHE A 322 -33.74 -38.73 -5.18
N VAL A 323 -32.88 -39.16 -6.10
CA VAL A 323 -31.51 -38.64 -6.18
C VAL A 323 -31.45 -37.81 -7.44
N LEU A 324 -31.19 -36.52 -7.28
CA LEU A 324 -31.09 -35.58 -8.39
C LEU A 324 -29.61 -35.44 -8.78
N PRO A 325 -29.17 -35.97 -9.93
CA PRO A 325 -27.85 -35.70 -10.46
C PRO A 325 -27.82 -34.27 -10.99
N ASN A 326 -26.87 -33.44 -10.53
CA ASN A 326 -26.85 -32.01 -10.82
C ASN A 326 -28.18 -31.35 -10.50
N ILE A 327 -28.31 -30.89 -9.26
CA ILE A 327 -29.46 -30.18 -8.66
C ILE A 327 -30.01 -29.08 -9.56
N ASP A 328 -29.18 -28.60 -10.46
CA ASP A 328 -29.49 -27.48 -11.29
C ASP A 328 -28.69 -27.51 -12.59
N GLY A 329 -29.25 -28.12 -13.64
CA GLY A 329 -28.70 -27.96 -14.99
C GLY A 329 -28.61 -26.49 -15.44
N GLN A 330 -29.24 -25.57 -14.71
CA GLN A 330 -29.29 -24.12 -14.99
C GLN A 330 -28.73 -23.23 -13.87
N TRP A 331 -28.14 -23.78 -12.80
CA TRP A 331 -27.52 -23.05 -11.69
C TRP A 331 -28.38 -22.04 -10.91
N VAL A 332 -29.71 -22.13 -10.99
CA VAL A 332 -30.69 -21.38 -10.18
C VAL A 332 -30.31 -21.29 -8.70
N LEU A 333 -30.02 -22.37 -7.97
CA LEU A 333 -29.73 -22.37 -6.51
C LEU A 333 -28.33 -21.87 -6.12
N LYS A 334 -27.50 -21.44 -7.07
CA LYS A 334 -26.09 -21.06 -6.82
C LYS A 334 -25.95 -19.85 -5.91
N ASN A 335 -26.83 -18.87 -6.06
CA ASN A 335 -26.84 -17.65 -5.26
C ASN A 335 -28.07 -17.64 -4.36
N GLY A 336 -27.91 -17.27 -3.09
CA GLY A 336 -29.03 -17.12 -2.16
C GLY A 336 -30.05 -16.15 -2.75
N GLN A 337 -31.29 -16.63 -2.91
CA GLN A 337 -32.55 -15.95 -3.33
C GLN A 337 -33.35 -16.75 -4.37
N SER A 338 -32.71 -17.59 -5.17
CA SER A 338 -33.44 -18.39 -6.15
C SER A 338 -34.14 -19.58 -5.51
N SER A 339 -35.26 -20.00 -6.08
CA SER A 339 -35.99 -21.18 -5.65
C SER A 339 -36.15 -22.18 -6.79
N LEU A 340 -36.09 -23.46 -6.42
CA LEU A 340 -36.30 -24.55 -7.33
C LEU A 340 -37.53 -25.33 -6.89
N VAL A 341 -38.52 -25.39 -7.77
CA VAL A 341 -39.77 -26.11 -7.53
C VAL A 341 -39.67 -27.48 -8.19
N PHE A 342 -39.71 -28.52 -7.36
CA PHE A 342 -39.63 -29.89 -7.81
C PHE A 342 -41.02 -30.52 -7.92
N ASP A 343 -41.26 -31.18 -9.05
CA ASP A 343 -42.39 -32.08 -9.24
C ASP A 343 -41.97 -33.47 -8.76
N PHE A 344 -42.64 -33.99 -7.73
CA PHE A 344 -42.43 -35.38 -7.32
C PHE A 344 -43.26 -36.31 -8.20
N PRO A 345 -42.65 -37.25 -8.95
CA PRO A 345 -43.38 -38.32 -9.61
C PRO A 345 -43.81 -39.34 -8.56
N ILE A 346 -44.79 -38.97 -7.74
CA ILE A 346 -45.47 -39.93 -6.89
C ILE A 346 -46.35 -40.76 -7.82
N GLY A 347 -45.97 -42.01 -8.02
CA GLY A 347 -46.72 -42.97 -8.86
C GLY A 347 -48.16 -43.20 -8.38
N GLU A 348 -48.52 -42.73 -7.19
CA GLU A 348 -49.89 -42.58 -6.75
C GLU A 348 -50.20 -41.10 -6.48
N LEU A 349 -51.09 -40.53 -7.30
CA LEU A 349 -51.66 -39.22 -7.06
C LEU A 349 -52.31 -39.19 -5.67
N VAL A 350 -52.16 -38.07 -4.94
CA VAL A 350 -52.96 -37.87 -3.73
C VAL A 350 -54.43 -37.87 -4.17
N ARG A 351 -55.18 -38.88 -3.72
CA ARG A 351 -56.58 -39.07 -4.12
C ARG A 351 -57.39 -37.84 -3.73
N ALA A 352 -58.24 -37.40 -4.65
CA ALA A 352 -59.09 -36.23 -4.41
C ALA A 352 -60.06 -36.49 -3.24
N GLY A 353 -60.18 -35.52 -2.35
CA GLY A 353 -60.95 -35.59 -1.11
C GLY A 353 -60.22 -36.23 0.08
N THR A 354 -58.91 -36.47 -0.01
CA THR A 354 -58.12 -37.01 1.10
C THR A 354 -57.18 -35.97 1.70
N VAL A 355 -56.95 -36.08 3.01
CA VAL A 355 -55.92 -35.35 3.75
C VAL A 355 -54.72 -36.28 3.95
N ARG A 356 -53.51 -35.81 3.65
CA ARG A 356 -52.27 -36.58 3.85
C ARG A 356 -51.21 -35.72 4.53
N LYS A 357 -50.45 -36.33 5.44
CA LYS A 357 -49.22 -35.76 5.98
C LYS A 357 -48.09 -36.04 4.99
N ILE A 358 -47.47 -34.97 4.49
CA ILE A 358 -46.38 -35.05 3.53
C ILE A 358 -45.13 -34.47 4.16
N GLY A 359 -44.07 -35.28 4.24
CA GLY A 359 -42.75 -34.86 4.68
C GLY A 359 -41.77 -34.84 3.52
N VAL A 360 -40.96 -33.79 3.42
CA VAL A 360 -39.84 -33.71 2.48
C VAL A 360 -38.57 -33.46 3.28
N TYR A 361 -37.55 -34.27 3.03
CA TYR A 361 -36.24 -34.20 3.69
C TYR A 361 -35.15 -34.13 2.62
N LEU A 362 -34.22 -33.20 2.79
CA LEU A 362 -33.06 -33.02 1.93
C LEU A 362 -31.82 -33.59 2.63
N ASP A 363 -31.07 -34.39 1.90
CA ASP A 363 -29.86 -35.04 2.38
C ASP A 363 -28.80 -34.91 1.29
N SER A 364 -27.57 -34.62 1.71
CA SER A 364 -26.41 -34.54 0.83
C SER A 364 -25.63 -35.84 0.94
N LEU A 365 -25.72 -36.69 -0.10
CA LEU A 365 -25.17 -38.04 -0.07
C LEU A 365 -23.67 -38.12 0.21
N ASN A 366 -22.90 -37.06 -0.06
CA ASN A 366 -21.44 -37.03 0.08
C ASN A 366 -20.90 -35.84 0.87
N VAL A 367 -21.77 -34.94 1.36
CA VAL A 367 -21.33 -33.58 1.71
C VAL A 367 -22.05 -32.99 2.93
N GLN A 368 -22.40 -33.82 3.92
CA GLN A 368 -23.07 -33.34 5.14
C GLN A 368 -22.27 -32.26 5.90
N ARG A 369 -20.95 -32.17 5.71
CA ARG A 369 -20.11 -31.12 6.34
C ARG A 369 -20.16 -29.76 5.64
N GLU A 370 -20.61 -29.69 4.39
CA GLU A 370 -20.63 -28.43 3.62
C GLU A 370 -22.01 -27.77 3.60
N LEU A 371 -23.00 -28.36 4.29
CA LEU A 371 -24.33 -27.78 4.46
C LEU A 371 -24.58 -27.44 5.90
N ARG A 372 -25.29 -26.33 6.10
CA ARG A 372 -26.06 -26.14 7.31
C ARG A 372 -27.39 -26.87 7.15
N GLU A 373 -27.62 -27.92 7.93
CA GLU A 373 -28.80 -28.80 7.78
C GLU A 373 -30.00 -28.38 8.64
N ASP A 374 -29.94 -27.23 9.31
CA ASP A 374 -30.94 -26.76 10.28
C ASP A 374 -32.38 -26.70 9.72
N ASN A 375 -32.54 -26.58 8.39
CA ASN A 375 -33.85 -26.39 7.72
C ASN A 375 -34.13 -27.41 6.60
N ASN A 376 -33.42 -28.54 6.58
CA ASN A 376 -33.47 -29.49 5.47
C ASN A 376 -34.77 -30.32 5.38
N SER A 377 -35.69 -30.17 6.35
CA SER A 377 -36.94 -30.93 6.37
C SER A 377 -38.18 -30.09 6.65
N LYS A 378 -39.30 -30.49 6.05
CA LYS A 378 -40.62 -29.88 6.30
C LYS A 378 -41.72 -30.92 6.20
N GLU A 379 -42.69 -30.83 7.09
CA GLU A 379 -43.90 -31.65 7.06
C GLU A 379 -45.15 -30.77 7.01
N VAL A 380 -46.10 -31.11 6.13
CA VAL A 380 -47.36 -30.36 5.98
C VAL A 380 -48.53 -31.32 5.81
N TRP A 381 -49.67 -30.99 6.42
CA TRP A 381 -50.95 -31.63 6.13
C TRP A 381 -51.60 -30.94 4.94
N LEU A 382 -51.84 -31.69 3.87
CA LEU A 382 -52.39 -31.16 2.62
C LEU A 382 -53.69 -31.86 2.26
N PHE A 383 -54.69 -31.07 1.85
CA PHE A 383 -55.97 -31.54 1.33
C PHE A 383 -55.99 -31.42 -0.19
N CYS A 384 -56.22 -32.52 -0.90
CA CYS A 384 -56.44 -32.49 -2.35
C CYS A 384 -57.94 -32.28 -2.63
N PRO A 385 -58.39 -31.12 -3.12
CA PRO A 385 -59.81 -30.89 -3.36
C PRO A 385 -60.35 -31.82 -4.43
N LYS A 386 -61.59 -32.31 -4.26
CA LYS A 386 -62.33 -32.90 -5.37
C LYS A 386 -62.56 -31.82 -6.40
N ARG A 387 -62.23 -32.09 -7.66
CA ARG A 387 -62.60 -31.22 -8.77
C ARG A 387 -64.13 -31.24 -8.82
N SER A 388 -64.76 -30.22 -8.24
CA SER A 388 -66.14 -29.90 -8.53
C SER A 388 -66.14 -29.59 -10.01
N ILE A 389 -66.64 -30.52 -10.82
CA ILE A 389 -67.04 -30.21 -12.18
C ILE A 389 -68.13 -29.17 -11.98
N LEU A 390 -67.77 -27.89 -12.05
CA LEU A 390 -68.73 -26.84 -12.33
C LEU A 390 -69.28 -27.20 -13.70
N ARG A 391 -70.35 -28.00 -13.71
CA ARG A 391 -71.21 -28.10 -14.87
C ARG A 391 -71.80 -26.71 -14.97
N ILE A 392 -71.15 -25.84 -15.74
CA ILE A 392 -71.78 -24.63 -16.24
C ILE A 392 -73.00 -25.17 -17.00
N PRO A 393 -74.23 -24.95 -16.52
CA PRO A 393 -75.39 -25.37 -17.29
C PRO A 393 -75.27 -24.70 -18.65
N LYS A 394 -75.31 -25.50 -19.72
CA LYS A 394 -75.50 -24.93 -21.05
C LYS A 394 -76.84 -24.19 -20.99
N ILE A 395 -76.78 -22.86 -20.93
CA ILE A 395 -77.95 -22.01 -21.16
C ILE A 395 -78.35 -22.32 -22.61
N LYS A 396 -79.51 -22.96 -22.76
CA LYS A 396 -80.12 -23.23 -24.07
C LYS A 396 -80.70 -21.96 -24.63
#